data_AF-A0A4Q8QIG6-F1
#
_entry.id   AF-A0A4Q8QIG6-F1
#
_cell.length_a   1.000
_cell.length_b   1.000
_cell.length_c   1.000
_cell.angle_alpha   90.00
_cell.angle_beta   90.00
_cell.angle_gamma   90.00
#
_symmetry.space_group_name_H-M   'P 1'
#
loop_
_entity.id
_entity.type
_entity.pdbx_description
1 polymer ?
#
loop_
_entity_poly.entity_id
_entity_poly.type
_entity_poly.pdbx_seq_one_letter_code
_entity_poly.pdbx_strand_id
1 'polypeptide(L)'
;MSMSTSVAQAPADLSNAGMQSFVTLEELRAALQTAGYRAELVTDGNISLLRSASNGLGFDVRPGNAFPGKPDHFADVAFVAVLTVQGSMPLDLVNKWNRMHRFCRLFVDKPQGTDEFLVLTLDLSIAGAVSPNNVRTQLQIWDSLIQQLIPWLREELGRLASSLESAKETPKQASKEASNADANLAPPRPALNS
;
A
#
# COMPACT_ATOMS: atom_id res chain seq x y z
N MET A 1 58.47 -5.64 -23.15
CA MET A 1 57.50 -4.95 -22.28
C MET A 1 56.34 -4.51 -23.16
N SER A 2 55.31 -5.33 -23.25
CA SER A 2 54.11 -5.05 -24.05
C SER A 2 53.03 -4.53 -23.12
N MET A 3 52.57 -3.29 -23.33
CA MET A 3 51.42 -2.74 -22.61
C MET A 3 50.13 -3.21 -23.28
N SER A 4 49.36 -4.03 -22.57
CA SER A 4 47.99 -4.40 -22.94
C SER A 4 47.04 -3.28 -22.54
N THR A 5 46.52 -2.52 -23.52
CA THR A 5 45.33 -1.69 -23.32
C THR A 5 44.09 -2.56 -23.46
N SER A 6 43.48 -2.89 -22.33
CA SER A 6 42.13 -3.46 -22.24
C SER A 6 41.12 -2.38 -22.61
N VAL A 7 40.42 -2.56 -23.73
CA VAL A 7 39.25 -1.72 -24.07
C VAL A 7 38.07 -2.30 -23.32
N ALA A 8 37.55 -1.54 -22.36
CA ALA A 8 36.30 -1.86 -21.68
C ALA A 8 35.17 -1.97 -22.71
N GLN A 9 34.58 -3.16 -22.81
CA GLN A 9 33.39 -3.42 -23.61
C GLN A 9 32.23 -2.61 -23.02
N ALA A 10 31.73 -1.63 -23.77
CA ALA A 10 30.46 -0.97 -23.44
C ALA A 10 29.33 -2.02 -23.43
N PRO A 11 28.35 -1.94 -22.51
CA PRO A 11 27.27 -2.91 -22.45
C PRO A 11 26.47 -2.91 -23.76
N ALA A 12 26.14 -4.12 -24.21
CA ALA A 12 25.46 -4.41 -25.45
C ALA A 12 24.20 -3.55 -25.65
N ASP A 13 24.24 -2.79 -26.74
CA ASP A 13 23.17 -2.51 -27.69
C ASP A 13 21.72 -2.56 -27.15
N LEU A 14 21.18 -1.39 -26.82
CA LEU A 14 19.77 -1.18 -26.46
C LEU A 14 18.82 -1.26 -27.68
N SER A 15 19.32 -1.55 -28.88
CA SER A 15 18.56 -1.43 -30.13
C SER A 15 17.75 -2.67 -30.55
N ASN A 16 17.72 -3.74 -29.74
CA ASN A 16 16.96 -4.95 -30.07
C ASN A 16 16.03 -5.45 -28.94
N ALA A 17 15.39 -4.51 -28.23
CA ALA A 17 14.33 -4.81 -27.27
C ALA A 17 12.98 -4.59 -27.97
N GLY A 18 12.48 -5.61 -28.67
CA GLY A 18 11.17 -5.56 -29.34
C GLY A 18 10.09 -5.05 -28.39
N MET A 19 9.17 -4.22 -28.90
CA MET A 19 8.07 -3.72 -28.08
C MET A 19 7.17 -4.87 -27.64
N GLN A 20 6.80 -4.89 -26.37
CA GLN A 20 5.99 -5.93 -25.76
C GLN A 20 4.54 -5.46 -25.71
N SER A 21 3.62 -6.20 -26.35
CA SER A 21 2.20 -5.87 -26.42
C SER A 21 1.30 -6.79 -25.57
N PHE A 22 1.89 -7.80 -24.95
CA PHE A 22 1.25 -8.73 -24.03
C PHE A 22 2.28 -9.24 -23.04
N VAL A 23 1.84 -9.87 -21.96
CA VAL A 23 2.71 -10.58 -21.05
C VAL A 23 2.11 -11.92 -20.66
N THR A 24 2.96 -12.90 -20.38
CA THR A 24 2.57 -14.19 -19.79
C THR A 24 2.93 -14.26 -18.31
N LEU A 25 2.32 -15.16 -17.55
CA LEU A 25 2.71 -15.39 -16.15
C LEU A 25 4.16 -15.88 -16.01
N GLU A 26 4.67 -16.60 -17.00
CA GLU A 26 6.06 -17.08 -16.99
C GLU A 26 7.05 -15.93 -17.19
N GLU A 27 6.77 -15.00 -18.11
CA GLU A 27 7.58 -13.79 -18.29
C GLU A 27 7.58 -12.90 -17.04
N LEU A 28 6.42 -12.74 -16.39
CA LEU A 28 6.32 -11.99 -15.12
C LEU A 28 7.09 -12.67 -14.00
N ARG A 29 7.03 -14.00 -13.93
CA ARG A 29 7.80 -14.78 -12.95
C ARG A 29 9.29 -14.57 -13.15
N ALA A 30 9.77 -14.62 -14.39
CA ALA A 30 11.17 -14.36 -14.72
C ALA A 30 11.57 -12.91 -14.39
N ALA A 31 10.70 -11.93 -14.66
CA ALA A 31 10.96 -10.53 -14.33
C ALA A 31 11.06 -10.31 -12.80
N LEU A 32 10.15 -10.89 -12.02
CA LEU A 32 10.19 -10.88 -10.55
C LEU A 32 11.48 -11.52 -10.02
N GLN A 33 11.83 -12.71 -10.50
CA GLN A 33 13.03 -13.43 -10.08
C GLN A 33 14.30 -12.64 -10.42
N THR A 34 14.35 -12.00 -11.60
CA THR A 34 15.46 -11.13 -11.99
C THR A 34 15.56 -9.89 -11.10
N ALA A 35 14.45 -9.40 -10.57
CA ALA A 35 14.40 -8.32 -9.60
C ALA A 35 14.70 -8.77 -8.16
N GLY A 36 14.99 -10.06 -7.92
CA GLY A 36 15.36 -10.60 -6.62
C GLY A 36 14.20 -11.16 -5.79
N TYR A 37 12.98 -11.17 -6.33
CA TYR A 37 11.83 -11.74 -5.65
C TYR A 37 11.80 -13.26 -5.75
N ARG A 38 11.24 -13.90 -4.71
CA ARG A 38 10.65 -15.24 -4.88
C ARG A 38 9.32 -15.07 -5.61
N ALA A 39 9.05 -15.91 -6.60
CA ALA A 39 7.79 -15.90 -7.33
C ALA A 39 7.35 -17.34 -7.59
N GLU A 40 6.15 -17.67 -7.14
CA GLU A 40 5.53 -18.98 -7.26
C GLU A 40 4.25 -18.88 -8.08
N LEU A 41 4.07 -19.77 -9.06
CA LEU A 41 2.81 -19.90 -9.78
C LEU A 41 1.82 -20.67 -8.90
N VAL A 42 0.72 -20.02 -8.55
CA VAL A 42 -0.39 -20.61 -7.79
C VAL A 42 -1.58 -20.73 -8.72
N THR A 43 -2.15 -21.93 -8.81
CA THR A 43 -3.38 -22.19 -9.56
C THR A 43 -4.45 -22.69 -8.60
N ASP A 44 -5.57 -21.98 -8.55
CA ASP A 44 -6.76 -22.35 -7.78
C ASP A 44 -7.99 -22.35 -8.70
N GLY A 45 -8.52 -23.55 -8.96
CA GLY A 45 -9.54 -23.77 -9.97
C GLY A 45 -9.10 -23.26 -11.34
N ASN A 46 -9.80 -22.25 -11.87
CA ASN A 46 -9.52 -21.64 -13.16
C ASN A 46 -8.68 -20.35 -13.06
N ILE A 47 -8.20 -19.99 -11.87
CA ILE A 47 -7.42 -18.78 -11.64
C ILE A 47 -5.97 -19.17 -11.45
N SER A 48 -5.08 -18.65 -12.28
CA SER A 48 -3.63 -18.73 -12.10
C SER A 48 -3.07 -17.35 -11.81
N LEU A 49 -2.23 -17.23 -10.77
CA LEU A 49 -1.57 -15.99 -10.37
C LEU A 49 -0.15 -16.28 -9.89
N LEU A 50 0.68 -15.25 -9.80
CA LEU A 50 1.98 -15.37 -9.13
C LEU A 50 1.86 -14.89 -7.70
N ARG A 51 2.45 -15.61 -6.75
CA ARG A 51 2.60 -15.18 -5.37
C ARG A 51 4.04 -14.80 -5.07
N SER A 52 4.22 -13.67 -4.40
CA SER A 52 5.51 -13.13 -4.01
C SER A 52 5.41 -12.37 -2.67
N ALA A 53 6.53 -11.81 -2.21
CA ALA A 53 6.57 -10.98 -1.01
C ALA A 53 7.70 -9.95 -1.09
N SER A 54 7.45 -8.75 -0.54
CA SER A 54 8.46 -7.72 -0.32
C SER A 54 8.42 -7.28 1.14
N ASN A 55 9.59 -7.22 1.82
CA ASN A 55 9.72 -6.74 3.20
C ASN A 55 8.72 -7.36 4.20
N GLY A 56 8.44 -8.66 4.05
CA GLY A 56 7.50 -9.39 4.89
C GLY A 56 6.01 -9.18 4.53
N LEU A 57 5.68 -8.36 3.54
CA LEU A 57 4.34 -8.22 2.99
C LEU A 57 4.17 -9.10 1.75
N GLY A 58 3.27 -10.09 1.85
CA GLY A 58 2.88 -10.92 0.72
C GLY A 58 2.05 -10.14 -0.30
N PHE A 59 2.24 -10.43 -1.58
CA PHE A 59 1.43 -9.91 -2.67
C PHE A 59 1.25 -10.94 -3.79
N ASP A 60 0.14 -10.80 -4.52
CA ASP A 60 -0.15 -11.56 -5.71
C ASP A 60 0.05 -10.68 -6.96
N VAL A 61 0.48 -11.28 -8.08
CA VAL A 61 0.38 -10.69 -9.42
C VAL A 61 -0.67 -11.46 -10.19
N ARG A 62 -1.77 -10.79 -10.48
CA ARG A 62 -2.97 -11.38 -11.08
C ARG A 62 -3.04 -10.98 -12.55
N PRO A 63 -3.18 -11.95 -13.47
CA PRO A 63 -3.40 -11.64 -14.87
C PRO A 63 -4.77 -10.99 -15.06
N GLY A 64 -4.83 -9.98 -15.92
CA GLY A 64 -6.05 -9.29 -16.28
C GLY A 64 -6.65 -9.82 -17.58
N ASN A 65 -6.81 -8.95 -18.57
CA ASN A 65 -7.52 -9.27 -19.80
C ASN A 65 -6.67 -10.13 -20.74
N ALA A 66 -7.13 -11.33 -21.08
CA ALA A 66 -6.49 -12.19 -22.08
C ALA A 66 -6.86 -11.80 -23.52
N PHE A 67 -5.96 -12.04 -24.47
CA PHE A 67 -6.26 -11.83 -25.89
C PHE A 67 -7.18 -12.93 -26.45
N PRO A 68 -8.12 -12.61 -27.37
CA PRO A 68 -8.95 -13.61 -28.04
C PRO A 68 -8.11 -14.69 -28.73
N GLY A 69 -8.39 -15.96 -28.42
CA GLY A 69 -7.66 -17.12 -28.96
C GLY A 69 -6.26 -17.35 -28.36
N LYS A 70 -5.84 -16.56 -27.36
CA LYS A 70 -4.55 -16.66 -26.67
C LYS A 70 -4.73 -16.48 -25.15
N PRO A 71 -5.24 -17.50 -24.44
CA PRO A 71 -5.67 -17.37 -23.03
C PRO A 71 -4.54 -17.12 -22.02
N ASP A 72 -3.29 -17.31 -22.43
CA ASP A 72 -2.06 -17.11 -21.67
C ASP A 72 -1.36 -15.76 -21.97
N HIS A 73 -1.88 -14.98 -22.92
CA HIS A 73 -1.36 -13.67 -23.30
C HIS A 73 -2.26 -12.60 -22.71
N PHE A 74 -1.75 -11.83 -21.75
CA PHE A 74 -2.51 -10.81 -21.03
C PHE A 74 -2.13 -9.41 -21.48
N ALA A 75 -3.14 -8.55 -21.67
CA ALA A 75 -3.00 -7.14 -22.02
C ALA A 75 -2.65 -6.27 -20.80
N ASP A 76 -2.96 -6.76 -19.59
CA ASP A 76 -2.72 -6.07 -18.32
C ASP A 76 -2.58 -7.07 -17.17
N VAL A 77 -1.99 -6.60 -16.07
CA VAL A 77 -1.87 -7.34 -14.81
C VAL A 77 -2.07 -6.40 -13.62
N ALA A 78 -2.48 -6.95 -12.49
CA ALA A 78 -2.61 -6.24 -11.23
C ALA A 78 -1.68 -6.81 -10.16
N PHE A 79 -0.93 -5.95 -9.49
CA PHE A 79 -0.19 -6.27 -8.28
C PHE A 79 -1.09 -6.00 -7.08
N VAL A 80 -1.29 -6.98 -6.20
CA VAL A 80 -2.27 -6.90 -5.12
C VAL A 80 -1.66 -7.34 -3.81
N ALA A 81 -1.59 -6.44 -2.83
CA ALA A 81 -1.26 -6.77 -1.44
C ALA A 81 -2.52 -6.63 -0.58
N VAL A 82 -2.76 -7.61 0.28
CA VAL A 82 -3.95 -7.67 1.14
C VAL A 82 -3.51 -7.74 2.59
N LEU A 83 -4.05 -6.84 3.41
CA LEU A 83 -3.83 -6.77 4.85
C LEU A 83 -5.15 -7.02 5.57
N THR A 84 -5.15 -7.84 6.61
CA THR A 84 -6.29 -7.96 7.51
C THR A 84 -6.36 -6.76 8.43
N VAL A 85 -7.55 -6.19 8.60
CA VAL A 85 -7.82 -5.08 9.49
C VAL A 85 -8.55 -5.59 10.73
N GLN A 86 -8.04 -5.25 11.90
CA GLN A 86 -8.77 -5.46 13.15
C GLN A 86 -9.65 -4.23 13.43
N GLY A 87 -10.96 -4.43 13.45
CA GLY A 87 -11.93 -3.34 13.53
C GLY A 87 -12.16 -2.69 12.16
N SER A 88 -12.37 -1.38 12.15
CA SER A 88 -12.72 -0.63 10.93
C SER A 88 -11.62 0.34 10.52
N MET A 89 -11.27 0.36 9.25
CA MET A 89 -10.32 1.32 8.69
C MET A 89 -11.00 2.68 8.45
N PRO A 90 -10.45 3.79 8.97
CA PRO A 90 -10.96 5.12 8.65
C PRO A 90 -10.79 5.46 7.17
N LEU A 91 -11.89 5.73 6.46
CA LEU A 91 -11.83 6.01 5.01
C LEU A 91 -11.05 7.29 4.67
N ASP A 92 -11.02 8.27 5.57
CA ASP A 92 -10.21 9.48 5.38
C ASP A 92 -8.71 9.19 5.31
N LEU A 93 -8.26 8.15 6.03
CA LEU A 93 -6.88 7.69 5.97
C LEU A 93 -6.60 7.09 4.59
N VAL A 94 -7.48 6.21 4.11
CA VAL A 94 -7.39 5.61 2.78
C VAL A 94 -7.38 6.68 1.68
N ASN A 95 -8.26 7.69 1.78
CA ASN A 95 -8.31 8.82 0.87
C ASN A 95 -7.06 9.70 0.95
N LYS A 96 -6.44 9.84 2.13
CA LYS A 96 -5.16 10.54 2.28
C LYS A 96 -4.05 9.81 1.54
N TRP A 97 -3.95 8.48 1.67
CA TRP A 97 -2.98 7.68 0.91
C TRP A 97 -3.12 7.90 -0.60
N ASN A 98 -4.34 7.75 -1.13
CA ASN A 98 -4.61 7.87 -2.57
C ASN A 98 -4.35 9.28 -3.13
N ARG A 99 -4.45 10.33 -2.31
CA ARG A 99 -4.07 11.69 -2.73
C ARG A 99 -2.55 11.89 -2.85
N MET A 100 -1.78 11.15 -2.04
CA MET A 100 -0.32 11.26 -2.02
C MET A 100 0.35 10.37 -3.09
N HIS A 101 -0.31 9.27 -3.49
CA HIS A 101 0.27 8.26 -4.38
C HIS A 101 -0.54 8.13 -5.66
N ARG A 102 0.11 8.36 -6.81
CA ARG A 102 -0.57 8.37 -8.13
C ARG A 102 -0.60 7.02 -8.84
N PHE A 103 0.23 6.07 -8.41
CA PHE A 103 0.47 4.82 -9.13
C PHE A 103 -0.12 3.59 -8.44
N CYS A 104 -0.92 3.79 -7.39
CA CYS A 104 -1.63 2.71 -6.72
C CYS A 104 -2.98 3.19 -6.22
N ARG A 105 -3.80 2.23 -5.83
CA ARG A 105 -5.06 2.46 -5.13
C ARG A 105 -5.07 1.64 -3.86
N LEU A 106 -5.32 2.32 -2.75
CA LEU A 106 -5.64 1.71 -1.48
C LEU A 106 -7.15 1.77 -1.29
N PHE A 107 -7.77 0.66 -0.91
CA PHE A 107 -9.20 0.61 -0.63
C PHE A 107 -9.51 -0.46 0.42
N VAL A 108 -10.68 -0.31 1.04
CA VAL A 108 -11.22 -1.31 1.96
C VAL A 108 -12.09 -2.27 1.17
N ASP A 109 -11.83 -3.56 1.32
CA ASP A 109 -12.68 -4.63 0.83
C ASP A 109 -13.31 -5.37 2.01
N LYS A 110 -14.59 -5.72 1.86
CA LYS A 110 -15.38 -6.46 2.85
C LYS A 110 -16.01 -7.65 2.15
N PRO A 111 -15.24 -8.71 1.87
CA PRO A 111 -15.82 -9.95 1.40
C PRO A 111 -16.82 -10.44 2.46
N GLN A 112 -17.86 -11.13 2.01
CA GLN A 112 -19.02 -11.50 2.84
C GLN A 112 -18.60 -11.99 4.24
N GLY A 113 -18.97 -11.25 5.28
CA GLY A 113 -18.56 -11.55 6.66
C GLY A 113 -18.25 -10.30 7.48
N THR A 114 -17.55 -10.50 8.59
CA THR A 114 -17.14 -9.44 9.54
C THR A 114 -15.73 -8.93 9.29
N ASP A 115 -14.94 -9.64 8.49
CA ASP A 115 -13.54 -9.31 8.27
C ASP A 115 -13.41 -8.17 7.27
N GLU A 116 -12.56 -7.21 7.62
CA GLU A 116 -12.23 -6.07 6.78
C GLU A 116 -10.80 -6.23 6.26
N PHE A 117 -10.63 -6.03 4.96
CA PHE A 117 -9.32 -6.12 4.32
C PHE A 117 -8.94 -4.75 3.77
N LEU A 118 -7.69 -4.37 4.00
CA LEU A 118 -7.09 -3.23 3.33
C LEU A 118 -6.31 -3.76 2.12
N VAL A 119 -6.71 -3.34 0.93
CA VAL A 119 -6.15 -3.80 -0.33
C VAL A 119 -5.38 -2.66 -0.98
N LEU A 120 -4.10 -2.91 -1.25
CA LEU A 120 -3.27 -2.05 -2.10
C LEU A 120 -3.16 -2.72 -3.47
N THR A 121 -3.52 -1.99 -4.53
CA THR A 121 -3.36 -2.46 -5.92
C THR A 121 -2.56 -1.50 -6.78
N LEU A 122 -1.77 -2.04 -7.70
CA LEU A 122 -1.18 -1.33 -8.83
C LEU A 122 -1.54 -2.08 -10.12
N ASP A 123 -2.23 -1.39 -11.02
CA ASP A 123 -2.64 -1.94 -12.31
C ASP A 123 -1.64 -1.53 -13.40
N LEU A 124 -1.21 -2.51 -14.20
CA LEU A 124 -0.22 -2.34 -15.27
C LEU A 124 -0.82 -2.75 -16.60
N SER A 125 -1.00 -1.78 -17.51
CA SER A 125 -1.32 -2.05 -18.91
C SER A 125 -0.07 -2.26 -19.75
N ILE A 126 -0.05 -3.36 -20.49
CA ILE A 126 0.92 -3.69 -21.55
C ILE A 126 0.30 -3.44 -22.93
N ALA A 127 -1.02 -3.20 -22.99
CA ALA A 127 -1.73 -2.84 -24.20
C ALA A 127 -1.15 -1.53 -24.79
N GLY A 128 -0.79 -1.57 -26.07
CA GLY A 128 -0.21 -0.42 -26.77
C GLY A 128 1.29 -0.50 -27.01
N ALA A 129 1.91 -1.67 -26.81
CA ALA A 129 3.32 -1.93 -27.11
C ALA A 129 4.28 -1.07 -26.26
N VAL A 130 4.69 -1.62 -25.12
CA VAL A 130 5.61 -0.97 -24.18
C VAL A 130 7.04 -1.46 -24.37
N SER A 131 8.02 -0.70 -23.89
CA SER A 131 9.40 -1.20 -23.83
C SER A 131 9.50 -2.41 -22.87
N PRO A 132 10.40 -3.37 -23.10
CA PRO A 132 10.63 -4.47 -22.16
C PRO A 132 11.04 -4.01 -20.75
N ASN A 133 11.59 -2.80 -20.62
CA ASN A 133 11.94 -2.24 -19.32
C ASN A 133 10.71 -1.76 -18.52
N ASN A 134 9.54 -1.63 -19.16
CA ASN A 134 8.32 -1.14 -18.51
C ASN A 134 7.94 -1.99 -17.29
N VAL A 135 7.90 -3.32 -17.44
CA VAL A 135 7.57 -4.23 -16.32
C VAL A 135 8.56 -4.07 -15.17
N ARG A 136 9.87 -3.95 -15.47
CA ARG A 136 10.89 -3.73 -14.45
C ARG A 136 10.69 -2.41 -13.70
N THR A 137 10.40 -1.33 -14.42
CA THR A 137 10.12 -0.02 -13.80
C THR A 137 8.88 -0.08 -12.91
N GLN A 138 7.83 -0.77 -13.35
CA GLN A 138 6.61 -0.94 -12.56
C GLN A 138 6.84 -1.76 -11.29
N LEU A 139 7.70 -2.78 -11.35
CA LEU A 139 8.14 -3.53 -10.16
C LEU A 139 8.86 -2.63 -9.15
N GLN A 140 9.71 -1.71 -9.60
CA GLN A 140 10.40 -0.77 -8.71
C GLN A 140 9.42 0.21 -8.05
N ILE A 141 8.41 0.68 -8.79
CA ILE A 141 7.35 1.52 -8.25
C ILE A 141 6.54 0.74 -7.21
N TRP A 142 6.14 -0.49 -7.53
CA TRP A 142 5.44 -1.38 -6.61
C TRP A 142 6.21 -1.61 -5.31
N ASP A 143 7.50 -1.91 -5.41
CA ASP A 143 8.36 -2.13 -4.24
C ASP A 143 8.45 -0.90 -3.35
N SER A 144 8.66 0.26 -3.95
CA SER A 144 8.68 1.54 -3.24
C SER A 144 7.36 1.82 -2.52
N LEU A 145 6.22 1.49 -3.14
CA LEU A 145 4.90 1.66 -2.53
C LEU A 145 4.68 0.73 -1.33
N ILE A 146 5.08 -0.55 -1.43
CA ILE A 146 5.03 -1.49 -0.31
C ILE A 146 5.88 -0.97 0.86
N GLN A 147 7.12 -0.54 0.56
CA GLN A 147 8.05 -0.04 1.56
C GLN A 147 7.50 1.18 2.31
N GLN A 148 6.74 2.03 1.64
CA GLN A 148 6.14 3.23 2.23
C GLN A 148 4.86 2.93 3.03
N LEU A 149 4.06 1.95 2.60
CA LEU A 149 2.72 1.74 3.16
C LEU A 149 2.74 1.40 4.65
N ILE A 150 3.55 0.42 5.06
CA ILE A 150 3.53 -0.08 6.45
C ILE A 150 4.03 0.97 7.45
N PRO A 151 5.17 1.65 7.24
CA PRO A 151 5.59 2.74 8.13
C PRO A 151 4.55 3.85 8.22
N TRP A 152 3.99 4.26 7.08
CA TRP A 152 2.99 5.32 7.03
C TRP A 152 1.70 4.95 7.78
N LEU A 153 1.20 3.73 7.62
CA LEU A 153 0.03 3.24 8.37
C LEU A 153 0.30 3.25 9.88
N ARG A 154 1.47 2.81 10.32
CA ARG A 154 1.85 2.80 11.75
C ARG A 154 1.85 4.20 12.34
N GLU A 155 2.42 5.16 11.62
CA GLU A 155 2.47 6.56 12.04
C GLU A 155 1.07 7.18 12.15
N GLU A 156 0.25 7.08 11.09
CA GLU A 156 -1.06 7.71 11.08
C GLU A 156 -2.05 7.05 12.05
N LEU A 157 -2.05 5.72 12.15
CA LEU A 157 -2.89 5.02 13.12
C LEU A 157 -2.47 5.34 14.56
N GLY A 158 -1.15 5.45 14.82
CA GLY A 158 -0.64 5.91 16.11
C GLY A 158 -1.13 7.32 16.46
N ARG A 159 -1.05 8.24 15.49
CA ARG A 159 -1.53 9.63 15.65
C ARG A 159 -3.04 9.69 15.92
N LEU A 160 -3.83 8.88 15.21
CA LEU A 160 -5.28 8.78 15.42
C LEU A 160 -5.60 8.24 16.83
N ALA A 161 -4.90 7.20 17.27
CA ALA A 161 -5.08 6.65 18.61
C ALA A 161 -4.78 7.70 19.69
N SER A 162 -3.66 8.43 19.59
CA SER A 162 -3.33 9.51 20.55
C SER A 162 -4.39 10.62 20.56
N SER A 163 -4.89 11.03 19.39
CA SER A 163 -5.93 12.07 19.30
C SER A 163 -7.24 11.65 19.96
N LEU A 164 -7.63 10.38 19.86
CA LEU A 164 -8.85 9.86 20.48
C LEU A 164 -8.74 9.82 22.01
N GLU A 165 -7.55 9.52 22.55
CA GLU A 165 -7.34 9.51 24.00
C GLU A 165 -7.34 10.94 24.59
N SER A 166 -6.69 11.92 23.95
CA SER A 166 -6.75 13.32 24.40
C SER A 166 -8.17 13.91 24.36
N ALA A 167 -9.00 13.50 23.39
CA ALA A 167 -10.40 13.91 23.31
C ALA A 167 -11.25 13.36 24.46
N LYS A 168 -10.94 12.16 24.97
CA LYS A 168 -11.66 11.54 26.10
C LYS A 168 -11.31 12.16 27.46
N GLU A 169 -10.12 12.75 27.62
CA GLU A 169 -9.70 13.35 28.90
C GLU A 169 -10.24 14.78 29.12
N THR A 170 -10.63 15.47 28.05
CA THR A 170 -11.09 16.87 28.08
C THR A 170 -12.45 17.14 28.78
N PRO A 171 -13.39 16.20 29.01
CA PRO A 171 -14.65 16.53 29.70
C PRO A 171 -14.56 16.67 31.23
N LYS A 172 -13.46 16.30 31.89
CA LYS A 172 -13.41 16.15 33.37
C LYS A 172 -12.82 17.33 34.14
N GLN A 173 -12.22 18.32 33.45
CA GLN A 173 -11.66 19.52 34.09
C GLN A 173 -12.61 20.73 34.10
N ALA A 174 -13.51 20.86 33.12
CA ALA A 174 -14.48 21.97 33.07
C ALA A 174 -15.53 21.92 34.20
N SER A 175 -15.81 20.75 34.78
CA SER A 175 -16.79 20.59 35.87
C SER A 175 -16.22 20.83 37.27
N LYS A 176 -14.89 20.85 37.45
CA LYS A 176 -14.27 21.16 38.75
C LYS A 176 -14.08 22.65 38.98
N GLU A 177 -13.98 23.45 37.92
CA GLU A 177 -13.77 24.91 38.03
C GLU A 177 -15.09 25.66 38.30
N ALA A 178 -16.22 25.18 37.76
CA ALA A 178 -17.54 25.73 38.06
C ALA A 178 -18.03 25.46 39.50
N SER A 179 -17.58 24.37 40.14
CA SER A 179 -17.97 24.04 41.52
C SER A 179 -17.20 24.83 42.59
N ASN A 180 -16.02 25.38 42.27
CA ASN A 180 -15.23 26.17 43.22
C ASN A 180 -15.56 27.67 43.20
N ALA A 181 -16.24 28.16 42.16
CA ALA A 181 -16.64 29.57 42.07
C ALA A 181 -17.84 29.92 42.96
N ASP A 182 -18.69 28.95 43.32
CA ASP A 182 -19.92 29.17 44.09
C ASP A 182 -19.73 29.03 45.62
N ALA A 183 -18.57 28.53 46.06
CA ALA A 183 -18.28 28.31 47.48
C ALA A 183 -17.73 29.57 48.20
N ASN A 184 -17.46 30.66 47.49
CA ASN A 184 -16.78 31.85 48.05
C ASN A 184 -17.67 33.10 48.17
N LEU A 185 -19.00 32.94 48.16
CA LEU A 185 -19.96 34.04 48.28
C LEU A 185 -20.97 33.82 49.43
N ALA A 186 -20.50 33.41 50.61
CA ALA A 186 -21.33 33.45 51.82
C ALA A 186 -21.05 34.74 52.61
N PRO A 187 -22.01 35.68 52.76
CA PRO A 187 -21.81 36.87 53.58
C PRO A 187 -21.81 36.51 55.09
N PRO A 188 -21.06 37.24 55.93
CA PRO A 188 -20.99 36.96 57.36
C PRO A 188 -22.32 37.32 58.06
N ARG A 189 -22.77 36.43 58.96
CA ARG A 189 -23.96 36.65 59.79
C ARG A 189 -23.72 37.80 60.79
N PRO A 190 -24.70 38.70 61.02
CA PRO A 190 -24.57 39.73 62.04
C PRO A 190 -24.73 39.13 63.44
N ALA A 191 -23.87 39.56 64.36
CA ALA A 191 -23.95 39.25 65.77
C ALA A 191 -25.14 40.01 66.41
N LEU A 192 -26.03 39.26 67.05
CA LEU A 192 -27.08 39.80 67.92
C LEU A 192 -26.43 40.33 69.21
N ASN A 193 -26.57 41.62 69.47
CA ASN A 193 -26.32 42.22 70.78
C ASN A 193 -27.65 42.76 71.34
N SER A 194 -27.99 42.21 72.50
CA SER A 194 -28.92 42.64 73.58
C SER A 194 -30.23 43.37 73.23
#